data_AF-T0MRG2-F1
#
_entry.id   AF-T0MRG2-F1
#
_cell.length_a   1.000
_cell.length_b   1.000
_cell.length_c   1.000
_cell.angle_alpha   90.00
_cell.angle_beta   90.00
_cell.angle_gamma   90.00
#
_symmetry.space_group_name_H-M   'P 1'
#
loop_
_entity.id
_entity.type
_entity.pdbx_description
1 polymer ?
#
loop_
_entity_poly.entity_id
_entity_poly.type
_entity_poly.pdbx_seq_one_letter_code
_entity_poly.pdbx_strand_id
1 'polypeptide(L)'
;MIAAEQRISQLERSLKKEVEKNNAERDLYKIGSIEFELSQLYKLSGKTDKSSEMLKEASLSIQNPECKGGRRKQKLSDMISYCMNNPTVPPIIKIPARFRYISPIILIVGYVGGYVAYLIKTISYNAFFAVIIGAFIASMAAAGVVSSSFAKELRKNYNPSQPFIPGTSGNVTNNERTPDDEVDDARAELALANMYFSIKNFDEMEFHLNKAKRILSDPTTNQSRKKEQAVGILERLEKTLQEKKPSDHLGLY
;
A
#
# COMPACT_ATOMS: atom_id res chain seq x y z
N MET A 1 -16.52 11.64 2.80
CA MET A 1 -17.30 11.43 1.56
C MET A 1 -17.10 12.54 0.51
N ILE A 2 -17.32 13.82 0.83
CA ILE A 2 -17.28 14.93 -0.15
C ILE A 2 -15.96 15.01 -0.97
N ALA A 3 -14.80 14.78 -0.35
CA ALA A 3 -13.50 14.87 -1.03
C ALA A 3 -13.25 13.74 -2.06
N ALA A 4 -13.77 12.54 -1.81
CA ALA A 4 -13.61 11.40 -2.72
C ALA A 4 -14.50 11.54 -3.96
N GLU A 5 -15.75 11.96 -3.78
CA GLU A 5 -16.69 12.21 -4.89
C GLU A 5 -16.25 13.38 -5.77
N GLN A 6 -15.73 14.46 -5.17
CA GLN A 6 -15.12 15.55 -5.93
C GLN A 6 -13.93 15.07 -6.75
N ARG A 7 -13.09 14.19 -6.17
CA ARG A 7 -11.93 13.63 -6.87
C ARG A 7 -12.34 12.70 -8.01
N ILE A 8 -13.36 11.85 -7.80
CA ILE A 8 -13.95 11.00 -8.83
C ILE A 8 -14.45 11.89 -9.98
N SER A 9 -15.28 12.91 -9.69
CA SER A 9 -15.83 13.78 -10.73
C SER A 9 -14.74 14.54 -11.51
N GLN A 10 -13.66 14.96 -10.84
CA GLN A 10 -12.51 15.54 -11.52
C GLN A 10 -11.82 14.56 -12.46
N LEU A 11 -11.58 13.33 -12.00
CA LEU A 11 -10.93 12.28 -12.79
C LEU A 11 -11.80 11.82 -13.97
N GLU A 12 -13.12 11.71 -13.81
CA GLU A 12 -14.05 11.43 -14.90
C GLU A 12 -14.03 12.52 -15.98
N ARG A 13 -14.00 13.80 -15.56
CA ARG A 13 -13.85 14.92 -16.50
C ARG A 13 -12.51 14.87 -17.23
N SER A 14 -11.44 14.51 -16.53
CA SER A 14 -10.12 14.34 -17.13
C SER A 14 -10.07 13.16 -18.10
N LEU A 15 -10.70 12.04 -17.76
CA LEU A 15 -10.82 10.87 -18.62
C LEU A 15 -11.57 11.22 -19.90
N LYS A 16 -12.75 11.84 -19.77
CA LYS A 16 -13.57 12.27 -20.90
C LYS A 16 -12.79 13.18 -21.86
N LYS A 17 -12.08 14.17 -21.32
CA LYS A 17 -11.23 15.07 -22.11
C LYS A 17 -10.10 14.33 -22.84
N GLU A 18 -9.54 13.28 -22.26
CA GLU A 18 -8.43 12.53 -22.87
C GLU A 18 -8.94 11.54 -23.93
N VAL A 19 -10.12 10.97 -23.72
CA VAL A 19 -10.81 10.10 -24.70
C VAL A 19 -11.30 10.90 -25.91
N GLU A 20 -11.81 12.12 -25.70
CA GLU A 20 -12.30 13.01 -26.76
C GLU A 20 -11.19 13.62 -27.64
N LYS A 21 -9.91 13.45 -27.27
CA LYS A 21 -8.80 13.86 -28.12
C LYS A 21 -8.75 13.02 -29.40
N ASN A 22 -8.32 13.67 -30.48
CA ASN A 22 -8.02 13.01 -31.75
C ASN A 22 -7.00 11.88 -31.53
N ASN A 23 -7.11 10.79 -32.30
CA ASN A 23 -6.30 9.58 -32.14
C ASN A 23 -4.78 9.85 -32.10
N ALA A 24 -4.28 10.87 -32.81
CA ALA A 24 -2.86 11.23 -32.82
C ALA A 24 -2.35 11.86 -31.51
N GLU A 25 -3.23 12.46 -30.70
CA GLU A 25 -2.89 13.11 -29.42
C GLU A 25 -3.35 12.31 -28.20
N ARG A 26 -3.96 11.14 -28.43
CA ARG A 26 -4.52 10.30 -27.38
C ARG A 26 -3.40 9.57 -26.64
N ASP A 27 -3.17 9.96 -25.38
CA ASP A 27 -2.22 9.29 -24.50
C ASP A 27 -2.91 8.11 -23.78
N LEU A 28 -2.81 6.93 -24.38
CA LEU A 28 -3.36 5.67 -23.83
C LEU A 28 -2.79 5.32 -22.44
N TYR A 29 -1.53 5.68 -22.16
CA TYR A 29 -0.95 5.47 -20.84
C TYR A 29 -1.64 6.36 -19.80
N LYS A 30 -1.90 7.62 -20.16
CA LYS A 30 -2.61 8.55 -19.28
C LYS A 30 -4.06 8.12 -19.05
N ILE A 31 -4.75 7.66 -20.08
CA ILE A 31 -6.10 7.08 -19.98
C ILE A 31 -6.09 5.91 -19.01
N GLY A 32 -5.26 4.89 -19.24
CA GLY A 32 -5.17 3.73 -18.37
C GLY A 32 -4.75 4.07 -16.92
N SER A 33 -3.91 5.10 -16.73
CA SER A 33 -3.59 5.58 -15.39
C SER A 33 -4.76 6.27 -14.68
N ILE A 34 -5.62 6.98 -15.41
CA ILE A 34 -6.81 7.64 -14.85
C ILE A 34 -7.87 6.59 -14.51
N GLU A 35 -8.11 5.65 -15.42
CA GLU A 35 -9.03 4.52 -15.23
C GLU A 35 -8.60 3.66 -14.03
N PHE A 36 -7.30 3.39 -13.88
CA PHE A 36 -6.77 2.72 -12.71
C PHE A 36 -7.03 3.54 -11.43
N GLU A 37 -6.77 4.85 -11.40
CA GLU A 37 -7.03 5.69 -10.21
C GLU A 37 -8.53 5.75 -9.87
N LEU A 38 -9.40 5.81 -10.88
CA LEU A 38 -10.86 5.73 -10.72
C LEU A 38 -11.29 4.39 -10.13
N SER A 39 -10.72 3.27 -10.59
CA SER A 39 -11.02 1.95 -10.03
C SER A 39 -10.78 1.90 -8.51
N GLN A 40 -9.64 2.45 -8.06
CA GLN A 40 -9.29 2.47 -6.64
C GLN A 40 -10.26 3.33 -5.82
N LEU A 41 -10.67 4.48 -6.35
CA LEU A 41 -11.63 5.38 -5.69
C LEU A 41 -13.05 4.82 -5.66
N TYR A 42 -13.46 4.11 -6.71
CA TYR A 42 -14.75 3.43 -6.74
C TYR A 42 -14.82 2.29 -5.75
N LYS A 43 -13.74 1.52 -5.62
CA LYS A 43 -13.60 0.48 -4.60
C LYS A 43 -13.71 1.04 -3.19
N LEU A 44 -13.05 2.17 -2.91
CA LEU A 44 -13.18 2.88 -1.64
C LEU A 44 -14.59 3.38 -1.35
N SER A 45 -15.34 3.73 -2.38
CA SER A 45 -16.69 4.29 -2.24
C SER A 45 -17.76 3.19 -2.19
N GLY A 46 -17.36 1.90 -2.13
CA GLY A 46 -18.26 0.75 -2.15
C GLY A 46 -18.88 0.43 -3.51
N LYS A 47 -18.45 1.11 -4.60
CA LYS A 47 -18.95 0.90 -5.97
C LYS A 47 -18.10 -0.16 -6.69
N THR A 48 -18.21 -1.41 -6.26
CA THR A 48 -17.36 -2.52 -6.71
C THR A 48 -17.51 -2.85 -8.20
N ASP A 49 -18.71 -2.71 -8.75
CA ASP A 49 -18.99 -3.01 -10.16
C ASP A 49 -18.29 -2.00 -11.08
N LYS A 50 -18.45 -0.71 -10.78
CA LYS A 50 -17.74 0.38 -11.47
C LYS A 50 -16.23 0.29 -11.29
N SER A 51 -15.77 -0.14 -10.10
CA SER A 51 -14.34 -0.38 -9.89
C SER A 51 -13.81 -1.46 -10.82
N SER A 52 -14.57 -2.53 -11.02
CA SER A 52 -14.17 -3.68 -11.82
C SER A 52 -14.22 -3.36 -13.31
N GLU A 53 -15.21 -2.59 -13.75
CA GLU A 53 -15.33 -2.03 -15.10
C GLU A 53 -14.11 -1.14 -15.43
N MET A 54 -13.83 -0.14 -14.60
CA MET A 54 -12.71 0.79 -14.79
C MET A 54 -11.35 0.08 -14.75
N LEU A 55 -11.21 -0.99 -13.95
CA LEU A 55 -9.97 -1.78 -13.90
C LEU A 55 -9.75 -2.59 -15.18
N LYS A 56 -10.83 -3.10 -15.80
CA LYS A 56 -10.76 -3.78 -17.09
C LYS A 56 -10.45 -2.80 -18.21
N GLU A 57 -11.08 -1.63 -18.22
CA GLU A 57 -10.78 -0.55 -19.17
C GLU A 57 -9.31 -0.13 -19.08
N ALA A 58 -8.81 0.07 -17.86
CA ALA A 58 -7.39 0.36 -17.63
C ALA A 58 -6.47 -0.70 -18.23
N SER A 59 -6.82 -1.98 -18.08
CA SER A 59 -6.07 -3.10 -18.68
C SER A 59 -6.07 -3.02 -20.20
N LEU A 60 -7.21 -2.76 -20.83
CA LEU A 60 -7.32 -2.65 -22.29
C LEU A 60 -6.52 -1.47 -22.83
N SER A 61 -6.62 -0.30 -22.18
CA SER A 61 -5.89 0.91 -22.53
C SER A 61 -4.38 0.69 -22.49
N ILE A 62 -3.87 -0.01 -21.47
CA ILE A 62 -2.44 -0.28 -21.29
C ILE A 62 -1.95 -1.44 -22.16
N GLN A 63 -2.75 -2.49 -22.37
CA GLN A 63 -2.34 -3.61 -23.23
C GLN A 63 -2.40 -3.28 -24.73
N ASN A 64 -3.06 -2.18 -25.11
CA ASN A 64 -3.09 -1.73 -26.50
C ASN A 64 -1.65 -1.58 -27.05
N PRO A 65 -1.35 -2.15 -28.24
CA PRO A 65 -0.03 -2.07 -28.86
C PRO A 65 0.40 -0.62 -29.17
N GLU A 66 -0.54 0.30 -29.36
CA GLU A 66 -0.27 1.72 -29.58
C GLU A 66 0.10 2.48 -28.29
N CYS A 67 -0.12 1.87 -27.12
CA CYS A 67 0.23 2.48 -25.84
C CYS A 67 1.75 2.53 -25.68
N LYS A 68 2.32 3.71 -25.92
CA LYS A 68 3.74 4.01 -25.72
C LYS A 68 4.04 4.19 -24.23
N GLY A 69 5.03 3.47 -23.75
CA GLY A 69 5.55 3.63 -22.40
C GLY A 69 6.43 2.43 -22.11
N GLY A 70 7.71 2.67 -21.85
CA GLY A 70 8.61 1.59 -21.44
C GLY A 70 8.32 1.15 -20.00
N ARG A 71 9.24 1.46 -19.10
CA ARG A 71 9.17 1.04 -17.69
C ARG A 71 7.91 1.47 -16.93
N ARG A 72 7.32 2.63 -17.27
CA ARG A 72 6.12 3.15 -16.58
C ARG A 72 4.86 2.35 -16.94
N LYS A 73 4.70 1.98 -18.22
CA LYS A 73 3.61 1.14 -18.71
C LYS A 73 3.66 -0.23 -18.05
N GLN A 74 4.85 -0.85 -18.04
CA GLN A 74 5.03 -2.17 -17.45
C GLN A 74 4.69 -2.18 -15.96
N LYS A 75 5.19 -1.20 -15.20
CA LYS A 75 4.83 -1.05 -13.78
C LYS A 75 3.32 -0.88 -13.55
N LEU A 76 2.64 -0.12 -14.40
CA LEU A 76 1.19 0.06 -14.31
C LEU A 76 0.45 -1.22 -14.71
N SER A 77 0.92 -1.93 -15.75
CA SER A 77 0.40 -3.22 -16.18
C SER A 77 0.50 -4.28 -15.08
N ASP A 78 1.64 -4.34 -14.40
CA ASP A 78 1.86 -5.25 -13.27
C ASP A 78 0.91 -4.93 -12.11
N MET A 79 0.71 -3.63 -11.81
CA MET A 79 -0.24 -3.18 -10.78
C MET A 79 -1.68 -3.51 -11.13
N ILE A 80 -2.10 -3.31 -12.39
CA ILE A 80 -3.44 -3.66 -12.86
C ILE A 80 -3.65 -5.17 -12.74
N SER A 81 -2.69 -5.96 -13.24
CA SER A 81 -2.75 -7.42 -13.19
C SER A 81 -2.83 -7.94 -11.76
N TYR A 82 -2.04 -7.38 -10.85
CA TYR A 82 -2.08 -7.70 -9.44
C TYR A 82 -3.46 -7.40 -8.81
N CYS A 83 -4.03 -6.24 -9.08
CA CYS A 83 -5.36 -5.86 -8.57
C CYS A 83 -6.51 -6.69 -9.17
N MET A 84 -6.39 -7.12 -10.43
CA MET A 84 -7.36 -7.99 -11.08
C MET A 84 -7.34 -9.40 -10.48
N ASN A 85 -6.14 -9.92 -10.21
CA ASN A 85 -5.94 -11.26 -9.64
C ASN A 85 -6.23 -11.33 -8.14
N ASN A 86 -6.23 -10.18 -7.44
CA ASN A 86 -6.44 -10.10 -6.00
C ASN A 86 -7.52 -9.05 -5.68
N PRO A 87 -8.81 -9.38 -5.89
CA PRO A 87 -9.92 -8.44 -5.71
C PRO A 87 -10.13 -8.01 -4.25
N THR A 88 -9.57 -8.73 -3.29
CA THR A 88 -9.62 -8.39 -1.85
C THR A 88 -8.57 -7.36 -1.43
N VAL A 89 -7.59 -7.04 -2.28
CA VAL A 89 -6.50 -6.11 -1.92
C VAL A 89 -7.05 -4.71 -1.64
N PRO A 90 -6.65 -4.06 -0.53
CA PRO A 90 -7.08 -2.71 -0.24
C PRO A 90 -6.61 -1.75 -1.36
N PRO A 91 -7.43 -0.75 -1.71
CA PRO A 91 -7.12 0.14 -2.82
C PRO A 91 -5.78 0.88 -2.62
N ILE A 92 -4.96 0.88 -3.67
CA ILE A 92 -3.63 1.50 -3.68
C ILE A 92 -3.79 2.98 -3.99
N ILE A 93 -3.78 3.81 -2.95
CA ILE A 93 -4.05 5.24 -3.10
C ILE A 93 -2.73 6.00 -3.06
N LYS A 94 -2.43 6.70 -4.15
CA LYS A 94 -1.29 7.60 -4.20
C LYS A 94 -1.52 8.73 -3.19
N ILE A 95 -0.62 8.87 -2.23
CA ILE A 95 -0.64 9.98 -1.28
C ILE A 95 -0.57 11.28 -2.10
N PRO A 96 -1.53 12.21 -1.94
CA PRO A 96 -1.52 13.46 -2.70
C PRO A 96 -0.22 14.23 -2.48
N ALA A 97 0.31 14.84 -3.53
CA ALA A 97 1.59 15.56 -3.50
C ALA A 97 1.66 16.61 -2.37
N ARG A 98 0.54 17.27 -2.05
CA ARG A 98 0.43 18.23 -0.95
C ARG A 98 0.86 17.65 0.39
N PHE A 99 0.50 16.40 0.68
CA PHE A 99 0.88 15.71 1.91
C PHE A 99 2.33 15.21 1.90
N ARG A 100 2.89 14.95 0.72
CA ARG A 100 4.30 14.57 0.54
C ARG A 100 5.26 15.72 0.86
N TYR A 101 4.86 16.97 0.65
CA TYR A 101 5.73 18.13 0.84
C TYR A 101 5.63 18.82 2.20
N ILE A 102 4.70 18.44 3.08
CA ILE A 102 4.54 19.06 4.41
C ILE A 102 5.84 18.94 5.24
N SER A 103 6.43 17.75 5.27
CA SER A 103 7.67 17.47 6.00
C SER A 103 8.85 18.33 5.51
N PRO A 104 9.19 18.38 4.21
CA PRO A 104 10.27 19.26 3.74
C PRO A 104 9.95 20.75 3.89
N ILE A 105 8.68 21.18 3.78
CA ILE A 105 8.29 22.58 4.01
C ILE A 105 8.59 22.99 5.47
N ILE A 106 8.20 22.16 6.44
CA ILE A 106 8.50 22.42 7.87
C ILE A 106 10.00 22.53 8.10
N LEU A 107 10.79 21.67 7.43
CA LEU A 107 12.24 21.64 7.57
C LEU A 107 12.88 22.91 7.00
N ILE A 108 12.42 23.38 5.84
CA ILE A 108 12.88 24.63 5.22
C ILE A 108 12.51 25.82 6.09
N VAL A 109 11.26 25.90 6.58
CA VAL A 109 10.80 27.01 7.42
C VAL A 109 11.57 27.05 8.74
N GLY A 110 11.80 25.90 9.38
CA GLY A 110 12.59 25.81 10.61
C GLY A 110 14.04 26.24 10.41
N TYR A 111 14.65 25.84 9.30
CA TYR A 111 16.02 26.23 8.96
C TYR A 111 16.14 27.73 8.66
N VAL A 112 15.28 28.27 7.78
CA VAL A 112 15.29 29.69 7.41
C VAL A 112 14.97 30.56 8.62
N GLY A 113 13.96 30.19 9.41
CA GLY A 113 13.58 30.91 10.63
C GLY A 113 14.69 30.90 11.68
N GLY A 114 15.32 29.75 11.91
CA GLY A 114 16.48 29.65 12.79
C GLY A 114 17.66 30.50 12.30
N TYR A 115 17.92 30.49 11.00
CA TYR A 115 19.03 31.24 10.40
C TYR A 115 18.82 32.76 10.50
N VAL A 116 17.60 33.25 10.25
CA VAL A 116 17.25 34.66 10.42
C VAL A 116 17.36 35.08 11.89
N ALA A 117 16.85 34.27 12.82
CA ALA A 117 16.95 34.54 14.25
C ALA A 117 18.41 34.58 14.74
N TYR A 118 19.28 33.74 14.16
CA TYR A 118 20.71 33.76 14.42
C TYR A 118 21.39 35.03 13.87
N LEU A 119 21.06 35.43 12.64
CA LEU A 119 21.61 36.65 12.02
C LEU A 119 21.25 37.94 12.78
N ILE A 120 20.03 38.01 13.31
CA ILE A 120 19.56 39.15 14.12
C ILE A 120 20.08 39.05 15.57
N LYS A 121 20.91 38.05 15.88
CA LYS A 121 21.48 37.77 17.21
C LYS A 121 20.44 37.57 18.31
N THR A 122 19.22 37.18 17.93
CA THR A 122 18.13 36.88 18.87
C THR A 122 18.38 35.54 19.58
N ILE A 123 19.16 34.64 18.96
CA ILE A 123 19.53 33.34 19.52
C ILE A 123 21.04 33.09 19.38
N SER A 124 21.60 32.31 20.32
CA SER A 124 22.99 31.87 20.27
C SER A 124 23.19 30.72 19.27
N TYR A 125 24.44 30.43 18.92
CA TYR A 125 24.80 29.32 18.03
C TYR A 125 24.29 27.95 18.52
N ASN A 126 24.34 27.72 19.83
CA ASN A 126 23.82 26.48 20.44
C ASN A 126 22.28 26.40 20.32
N ALA A 127 21.59 27.53 20.48
CA ALA A 127 20.15 27.60 20.31
C ALA A 127 19.74 27.43 18.84
N PHE A 128 20.55 27.90 17.87
CA PHE A 128 20.33 27.65 16.45
C PHE A 128 20.38 26.16 16.11
N PHE A 129 21.36 25.41 16.62
CA PHE A 129 21.43 23.96 16.46
C PHE A 129 20.21 23.25 17.07
N ALA A 130 19.78 23.67 18.26
CA ALA A 130 18.59 23.11 18.91
C ALA A 130 17.31 23.35 18.08
N VAL A 131 17.17 24.52 17.44
CA VAL A 131 16.04 24.84 16.54
C VAL A 131 16.03 23.96 15.31
N ILE A 132 17.19 23.69 14.69
CA ILE A 132 17.28 22.78 13.54
C ILE A 132 16.87 21.36 13.92
N ILE A 133 17.38 20.85 15.05
CA ILE A 133 17.04 19.52 15.55
C ILE A 133 15.54 19.44 15.88
N GLY A 134 14.99 20.46 16.54
CA GLY A 134 13.57 20.55 16.83
C GLY A 134 12.70 20.55 15.56
N ALA A 135 13.08 21.32 14.54
CA ALA A 135 12.40 21.36 13.25
C ALA A 135 12.46 20.01 12.51
N PHE A 136 13.59 19.30 12.62
CA PHE A 136 13.75 17.96 12.06
C PHE A 136 12.80 16.94 12.73
N ILE A 137 12.76 16.92 14.07
CA ILE A 137 11.86 16.03 14.82
C ILE A 137 10.39 16.37 14.51
N ALA A 138 10.03 17.65 14.48
CA ALA A 138 8.68 18.10 14.14
C ALA A 138 8.29 17.70 12.71
N SER A 139 9.24 17.76 11.76
CA SER A 139 9.04 17.32 10.38
C SER A 139 8.77 15.81 10.28
N MET A 140 9.49 14.99 11.03
CA MET A 140 9.25 13.54 11.10
C MET A 140 7.89 13.22 11.75
N ALA A 141 7.56 13.89 12.85
CA ALA A 141 6.28 13.72 13.53
C ALA A 141 5.10 14.11 12.63
N ALA A 142 5.21 15.23 11.91
CA ALA A 142 4.19 15.67 10.94
C ALA A 142 3.99 14.63 9.82
N ALA A 143 5.06 14.04 9.29
CA ALA A 143 4.96 12.97 8.30
C ALA A 143 4.22 11.73 8.85
N GLY A 144 4.50 11.35 10.10
CA GLY A 144 3.83 10.24 10.79
C GLY A 144 2.34 10.51 11.04
N VAL A 145 1.99 11.71 11.50
CA VAL A 145 0.58 12.09 11.75
C VAL A 145 -0.20 12.17 10.44
N VAL A 146 0.37 12.78 9.40
CA VAL A 146 -0.29 12.90 8.09
C VAL A 146 -0.52 11.52 7.45
N SER A 147 0.50 10.65 7.45
CA SER A 147 0.37 9.30 6.89
C SER A 147 -0.62 8.43 7.67
N SER A 148 -0.59 8.49 9.00
CA SER A 148 -1.53 7.74 9.85
C SER A 148 -2.96 8.27 9.77
N SER A 149 -3.16 9.59 9.72
CA SER A 149 -4.48 10.19 9.53
C SER A 149 -5.06 9.84 8.16
N PHE A 150 -4.25 9.92 7.10
CA PHE A 150 -4.66 9.52 5.77
C PHE A 150 -5.03 8.03 5.73
N ALA A 151 -4.21 7.14 6.29
CA ALA A 151 -4.52 5.72 6.37
C ALA A 151 -5.80 5.42 7.18
N LYS A 152 -6.04 6.15 8.28
CA LYS A 152 -7.27 6.02 9.08
C LYS A 152 -8.51 6.51 8.31
N GLU A 153 -8.42 7.63 7.62
CA GLU A 153 -9.49 8.16 6.76
C GLU A 153 -9.84 7.14 5.67
N LEU A 154 -8.84 6.51 5.07
CA LEU A 154 -9.04 5.48 4.04
C LEU A 154 -9.69 4.22 4.60
N ARG A 155 -9.27 3.75 5.78
CA ARG A 155 -9.85 2.57 6.45
C ARG A 155 -11.29 2.80 6.90
N LYS A 156 -11.63 4.02 7.35
CA LYS A 156 -13.00 4.35 7.79
C LYS A 156 -14.01 4.32 6.64
N ASN A 157 -13.55 4.57 5.41
CA ASN A 157 -14.39 4.56 4.22
C ASN A 157 -14.37 3.22 3.47
N TYR A 158 -13.38 2.36 3.74
CA TYR A 158 -13.35 1.01 3.18
C TYR A 158 -14.32 0.11 3.95
N ASN A 159 -15.43 -0.28 3.30
CA ASN A 159 -16.37 -1.24 3.85
C ASN A 159 -15.95 -2.65 3.41
N PRO A 160 -15.39 -3.50 4.29
CA PRO A 160 -14.91 -4.84 3.92
C PRO A 160 -16.04 -5.85 3.70
N SER A 161 -17.29 -5.40 3.55
CA SER A 161 -18.44 -6.25 3.27
C SER A 161 -18.40 -6.78 1.83
N GLN A 162 -17.41 -7.61 1.52
CA GLN A 162 -17.52 -8.62 0.49
C GLN A 162 -17.52 -9.99 1.19
N PRO A 163 -18.49 -10.87 0.88
CA PRO A 163 -18.35 -12.26 1.26
C PRO A 163 -17.09 -12.81 0.60
N PHE A 164 -16.21 -13.37 1.41
CA PHE A 164 -15.10 -14.21 0.97
C PHE A 164 -15.64 -15.25 -0.01
N ILE A 165 -15.19 -15.20 -1.28
CA ILE A 165 -15.37 -16.30 -2.22
C ILE A 165 -14.18 -17.25 -1.97
N PRO A 166 -14.36 -18.40 -1.33
CA PRO A 166 -13.28 -19.38 -1.19
C PRO A 166 -12.95 -19.88 -2.61
N GLY A 167 -11.75 -19.60 -3.11
CA GLY A 167 -11.30 -20.21 -4.37
C GLY A 167 -10.29 -19.44 -5.20
N THR A 168 -10.12 -18.14 -5.00
CA THR A 168 -9.17 -17.34 -5.81
C THR A 168 -7.97 -16.90 -4.99
N SER A 169 -7.24 -17.87 -4.42
CA SER A 169 -5.81 -17.68 -4.23
C SER A 169 -5.20 -17.68 -5.63
N GLY A 170 -4.95 -16.50 -6.19
CA GLY A 170 -4.29 -16.36 -7.47
C GLY A 170 -2.93 -17.05 -7.41
N ASN A 171 -2.86 -18.29 -7.90
CA ASN A 171 -1.60 -18.90 -8.27
C ASN A 171 -1.04 -18.03 -9.39
N VAL A 172 -0.10 -17.15 -9.05
CA VAL A 172 0.81 -16.55 -10.02
C VAL A 172 1.66 -17.70 -10.55
N THR A 173 1.18 -18.36 -11.61
CA THR A 173 1.94 -19.36 -12.34
C THR A 173 2.96 -18.63 -13.20
N ASN A 174 4.07 -18.22 -12.59
CA ASN A 174 5.31 -18.11 -13.35
C ASN A 174 5.68 -19.54 -13.77
N ASN A 175 5.84 -19.79 -15.07
CA ASN A 175 6.11 -21.11 -15.63
C ASN A 175 7.51 -21.66 -15.28
N GLU A 176 8.31 -20.93 -14.53
CA GLU A 176 9.55 -21.37 -13.91
C GLU A 176 9.53 -20.98 -12.43
N ARG A 177 8.70 -21.65 -11.61
CA ARG A 177 8.82 -21.53 -10.15
C ARG A 177 10.18 -22.10 -9.75
N THR A 178 11.05 -21.23 -9.26
CA THR A 178 12.25 -21.67 -8.57
C THR A 178 11.91 -21.98 -7.12
N PRO A 179 12.59 -22.92 -6.45
CA PRO A 179 12.36 -23.22 -5.03
C PRO A 179 12.51 -22.02 -4.08
N ASP A 180 13.17 -20.95 -4.52
CA ASP A 180 13.31 -19.70 -3.77
C ASP A 180 12.06 -18.80 -3.84
N ASP A 181 11.20 -18.96 -4.85
CA ASP A 181 9.95 -18.21 -4.99
C ASP A 181 8.94 -18.60 -3.91
N GLU A 182 8.94 -19.88 -3.49
CA GLU A 182 8.12 -20.36 -2.37
C GLU A 182 8.53 -19.73 -1.04
N VAL A 183 9.84 -19.48 -0.84
CA VAL A 183 10.33 -18.78 0.34
C VAL A 183 9.87 -17.32 0.32
N ASP A 184 9.86 -16.68 -0.85
CA ASP A 184 9.40 -15.30 -0.99
C ASP A 184 7.86 -15.20 -0.80
N ASP A 185 7.09 -16.21 -1.20
CA ASP A 185 5.66 -16.35 -0.87
C ASP A 185 5.45 -16.49 0.65
N ALA A 186 6.23 -17.33 1.33
CA ALA A 186 6.17 -17.46 2.79
C ALA A 186 6.50 -16.15 3.51
N ARG A 187 7.45 -15.35 2.98
CA ARG A 187 7.78 -14.03 3.54
C ARG A 187 6.64 -13.02 3.35
N ALA A 188 5.93 -13.09 2.23
CA ALA A 188 4.75 -12.26 2.00
C ALA A 188 3.64 -12.60 3.02
N GLU A 189 3.40 -13.89 3.26
CA GLU A 189 2.45 -14.37 4.27
C GLU A 189 2.85 -13.93 5.70
N LEU A 190 4.13 -13.97 6.05
CA LEU A 190 4.64 -13.45 7.34
C LEU A 190 4.48 -11.93 7.48
N ALA A 191 4.65 -11.18 6.39
CA ALA A 191 4.42 -9.74 6.37
C ALA A 191 2.94 -9.41 6.58
N LEU A 192 2.03 -10.20 5.99
CA LEU A 192 0.59 -10.10 6.22
C LEU A 192 0.24 -10.44 7.68
N ALA A 193 0.79 -11.51 8.24
CA ALA A 193 0.59 -11.86 9.66
C ALA A 193 1.00 -10.71 10.59
N ASN A 194 2.16 -10.08 10.35
CA ASN A 194 2.61 -8.93 11.12
C ASN A 194 1.69 -7.69 10.93
N MET A 195 1.14 -7.49 9.72
CA MET A 195 0.16 -6.44 9.47
C MET A 195 -1.14 -6.69 10.26
N TYR A 196 -1.66 -7.92 10.27
CA TYR A 196 -2.86 -8.28 11.02
C TYR A 196 -2.67 -8.20 12.54
N PHE A 197 -1.47 -8.55 13.02
CA PHE A 197 -1.08 -8.30 14.41
C PHE A 197 -1.18 -6.81 14.79
N SER A 198 -0.71 -5.91 13.93
CA SER A 198 -0.73 -4.46 14.19
C SER A 198 -2.14 -3.89 14.35
N ILE A 199 -3.15 -4.56 13.79
CA ILE A 199 -4.57 -4.19 13.88
C ILE A 199 -5.35 -5.05 14.87
N LYS A 200 -4.66 -5.87 15.69
CA LYS A 200 -5.26 -6.77 16.70
C LYS A 200 -6.27 -7.77 16.12
N ASN A 201 -6.15 -8.12 14.84
CA ASN A 201 -6.94 -9.19 14.23
C ASN A 201 -6.14 -10.49 14.30
N PHE A 202 -6.29 -11.21 15.42
CA PHE A 202 -5.49 -12.41 15.72
C PHE A 202 -5.90 -13.63 14.90
N ASP A 203 -7.17 -13.72 14.48
CA ASP A 203 -7.66 -14.82 13.66
C ASP A 203 -7.00 -14.80 12.27
N GLU A 204 -6.94 -13.63 11.64
CA GLU A 204 -6.26 -13.49 10.34
C GLU A 204 -4.75 -13.57 10.46
N MET A 205 -4.18 -13.08 11.56
CA MET A 205 -2.76 -13.29 11.85
C MET A 205 -2.45 -14.79 11.92
N GLU A 206 -3.25 -15.58 12.63
CA GLU A 206 -3.08 -17.02 12.79
C GLU A 206 -3.24 -17.76 11.44
N PHE A 207 -4.19 -17.35 10.61
CA PHE A 207 -4.38 -17.89 9.27
C PHE A 207 -3.13 -17.71 8.39
N HIS A 208 -2.63 -16.48 8.27
CA HIS A 208 -1.45 -16.17 7.46
C HIS A 208 -0.18 -16.82 8.02
N LEU A 209 -0.06 -16.89 9.34
CA LEU A 209 1.07 -17.55 10.00
C LEU A 209 1.07 -19.07 9.72
N ASN A 210 -0.09 -19.73 9.82
CA ASN A 210 -0.22 -21.15 9.49
C ASN A 210 0.08 -21.44 8.02
N LYS A 211 -0.28 -20.52 7.11
CA LYS A 211 0.03 -20.64 5.69
C LYS A 211 1.54 -20.52 5.43
N ALA A 212 2.20 -19.53 6.03
CA ALA A 212 3.66 -19.40 5.98
C ALA A 212 4.37 -20.63 6.56
N LYS A 213 3.84 -21.18 7.66
CA LYS A 213 4.38 -22.39 8.31
C LYS A 213 4.37 -23.59 7.37
N ARG A 214 3.24 -23.84 6.69
CA ARG A 214 3.11 -24.95 5.73
C ARG A 214 4.15 -24.86 4.62
N ILE A 215 4.34 -23.67 4.05
CA ILE A 215 5.30 -23.43 2.98
C ILE A 215 6.73 -23.64 3.50
N LEU A 216 7.09 -23.08 4.66
CA LEU A 216 8.43 -23.22 5.22
C LEU A 216 8.74 -24.64 5.74
N SER A 217 7.71 -25.42 6.07
CA SER A 217 7.85 -26.81 6.49
C SER A 217 7.99 -27.81 5.33
N ASP A 218 7.80 -27.36 4.08
CA ASP A 218 7.92 -28.25 2.93
C ASP A 218 9.39 -28.69 2.75
N PRO A 219 9.66 -30.01 2.69
CA PRO A 219 11.01 -30.54 2.49
C PRO A 219 11.58 -30.25 1.10
N THR A 220 10.74 -29.87 0.12
CA THR A 220 11.17 -29.52 -1.23
C THR A 220 11.68 -28.08 -1.33
N THR A 221 11.32 -27.21 -0.38
CA THR A 221 11.81 -25.84 -0.31
C THR A 221 13.27 -25.82 0.13
N ASN A 222 14.13 -25.31 -0.75
CA ASN A 222 15.59 -25.39 -0.65
C ASN A 222 16.11 -24.79 0.68
N GLN A 223 17.16 -25.39 1.27
CA GLN A 223 17.82 -24.85 2.47
C GLN A 223 18.66 -23.62 2.10
N SER A 224 17.97 -22.50 1.85
CA SER A 224 18.61 -21.22 1.56
C SER A 224 18.63 -20.33 2.81
N ARG A 225 19.59 -19.41 2.86
CA ARG A 225 19.67 -18.37 3.91
C ARG A 225 18.38 -17.55 4.03
N LYS A 226 17.57 -17.48 2.96
CA LYS A 226 16.24 -16.84 2.98
C LYS A 226 15.24 -17.66 3.81
N LYS A 227 15.26 -18.99 3.73
CA LYS A 227 14.39 -19.89 4.50
C LYS A 227 14.66 -19.75 5.99
N GLU A 228 15.92 -19.74 6.41
CA GLU A 228 16.30 -19.52 7.82
C GLU A 228 15.81 -18.16 8.35
N GLN A 229 15.94 -17.09 7.56
CA GLN A 229 15.41 -15.78 7.94
C GLN A 229 13.89 -15.79 8.08
N ALA A 230 13.18 -16.45 7.17
CA ALA A 230 11.73 -16.55 7.21
C ALA A 230 11.26 -17.38 8.42
N VAL A 231 11.92 -18.48 8.74
CA VAL A 231 11.66 -19.30 9.93
C VAL A 231 11.89 -18.48 11.22
N GLY A 232 12.98 -17.69 11.28
CA GLY A 232 13.22 -16.81 12.43
C GLY A 232 12.17 -15.71 12.61
N ILE A 233 11.53 -15.24 11.54
CA ILE A 233 10.39 -14.31 11.61
C ILE A 233 9.12 -15.05 12.07
N LEU A 234 8.89 -16.26 11.57
CA LEU A 234 7.78 -17.12 11.96
C LEU A 234 7.80 -17.41 13.47
N GLU A 235 8.93 -17.86 14.01
CA GLU A 235 9.09 -18.15 15.45
C GLU A 235 8.80 -16.92 16.34
N ARG A 236 9.26 -15.73 15.92
CA ARG A 236 8.97 -14.49 16.65
C ARG A 236 7.49 -14.16 16.66
N LEU A 237 6.81 -14.32 15.52
CA LEU A 237 5.38 -14.05 15.41
C LEU A 237 4.55 -15.11 16.16
N GLU A 238 4.95 -16.38 16.15
CA GLU A 238 4.31 -17.45 16.93
C GLU A 238 4.40 -17.16 18.43
N LYS A 239 5.60 -16.80 18.91
CA LYS A 239 5.80 -16.42 20.31
C LYS A 239 4.94 -15.22 20.70
N THR A 240 4.87 -14.21 19.82
CA THR A 240 4.06 -13.01 20.05
C THR A 240 2.56 -13.31 20.06
N LEU A 241 2.09 -14.28 19.24
CA LEU A 241 0.71 -14.75 19.25
C LEU A 241 0.40 -15.50 20.55
N GLN A 242 1.29 -16.39 21.00
CA GLN A 242 1.13 -17.13 22.26
C GLN A 242 1.11 -16.22 23.50
N GLU A 243 1.95 -15.17 23.53
CA GLU A 243 1.98 -14.21 24.63
C GLU A 243 0.73 -13.30 24.69
N LYS A 244 0.00 -13.14 23.58
CA LYS A 244 -1.15 -12.22 23.49
C LYS A 244 -2.51 -12.89 23.31
N LYS A 245 -2.58 -14.18 23.02
CA LYS A 245 -3.85 -14.93 23.07
C LYS A 245 -4.16 -15.13 24.57
N PRO A 246 -5.18 -14.45 25.14
CA PRO A 246 -5.62 -14.78 26.49
C PRO A 246 -5.95 -16.27 26.51
N SER A 247 -5.46 -16.95 27.54
CA SER A 247 -5.74 -18.36 27.75
C SER A 247 -7.24 -18.55 27.93
N ASP A 248 -7.96 -18.87 26.85
CA ASP A 248 -9.31 -19.46 26.91
C ASP A 248 -9.25 -20.93 27.39
N HIS A 249 -8.41 -21.18 28.38
CA HIS A 249 -8.34 -22.41 29.17
C HIS A 249 -8.37 -22.04 30.65
N LEU A 250 -9.50 -21.48 31.08
CA LEU A 250 -10.01 -21.56 32.45
C LEU A 250 -11.54 -21.59 32.36
N GLY A 251 -12.04 -22.75 31.97
CA GLY A 251 -13.45 -23.02 31.79
C GLY A 251 -13.65 -24.50 31.57
N LEU A 252 -13.31 -25.31 32.58
CA LEU A 252 -13.84 -26.62 32.93
C LEU A 252 -12.91 -27.23 34.00
N TYR A 253 -13.23 -26.97 35.27
CA TYR A 253 -13.43 -27.94 36.38
C TYR A 253 -13.80 -27.17 37.64
#